data_AF-A0A928TXZ5-F1
#
_entry.id   AF-A0A928TXZ5-F1
#
_cell.length_a   1.000
_cell.length_b   1.000
_cell.length_c   1.000
_cell.angle_alpha   90.00
_cell.angle_beta   90.00
_cell.angle_gamma   90.00
#
_symmetry.space_group_name_H-M   'P 1'
#
loop_
_entity.id
_entity.type
_entity.pdbx_description
1 polymer ?
#
loop_
_entity_poly.entity_id
_entity_poly.type
_entity_poly.pdbx_seq_one_letter_code
_entity_poly.pdbx_strand_id
1 'polypeptide(L)'
;MNIRDEVLGPDGFGGTIIAQSLPLSFNYSGSYLFRFDFPSMVPLNPGHTYVAEISLISGDIGVRHTQGNAYGGGQFLHQDFPLDVFSETDLVFAEGIMTAIPEPESYVMLIAGLGLFLAQRRRKSTEY
;
A
#
# COMPACT_ATOMS: atom_id res chain seq x y z
N MET A 1 13.13 -4.53 -2.48
CA MET A 1 11.85 -5.22 -2.72
C MET A 1 11.69 -5.43 -4.21
N ASN A 2 11.30 -6.63 -4.62
CA ASN A 2 10.92 -6.93 -5.99
C ASN A 2 9.40 -7.04 -6.07
N ILE A 3 8.83 -6.68 -7.21
CA ILE A 3 7.45 -7.05 -7.56
C ILE A 3 7.54 -8.12 -8.64
N ARG A 4 6.86 -9.24 -8.42
CA ARG A 4 6.74 -10.32 -9.41
C ARG A 4 5.32 -10.41 -9.94
N ASP A 5 5.24 -10.78 -11.20
CA ASP A 5 3.98 -11.12 -11.85
C ASP A 5 3.56 -12.53 -11.44
N GLU A 6 2.36 -12.65 -10.89
CA GLU A 6 1.72 -13.90 -10.43
C GLU A 6 2.40 -14.60 -9.23
N VAL A 7 1.61 -15.46 -8.57
CA VAL A 7 2.09 -16.44 -7.58
C VAL A 7 2.35 -17.74 -8.34
N LEU A 8 3.62 -18.08 -8.57
CA LEU A 8 3.99 -19.21 -9.42
C LEU A 8 5.05 -20.10 -8.77
N GLY A 9 4.97 -21.41 -9.01
CA GLY A 9 5.89 -22.38 -8.42
C GLY A 9 5.46 -22.87 -7.03
N PRO A 10 6.25 -23.76 -6.40
CA PRO A 10 5.89 -24.43 -5.16
C PRO A 10 5.84 -23.48 -3.94
N ASP A 11 6.63 -22.42 -3.96
CA ASP A 11 6.75 -21.40 -2.91
C ASP A 11 6.15 -20.04 -3.33
N GLY A 12 5.67 -19.93 -4.57
CA GLY A 12 5.03 -18.74 -5.12
C GLY A 12 5.99 -17.69 -5.69
N PHE A 13 7.31 -17.91 -5.67
CA PHE A 13 8.31 -16.94 -6.11
C PHE A 13 8.80 -17.13 -7.55
N GLY A 14 8.22 -18.05 -8.31
CA GLY A 14 8.59 -18.38 -9.69
C GLY A 14 8.20 -17.34 -10.74
N GLY A 15 7.38 -16.36 -10.38
CA GLY A 15 6.95 -15.26 -11.25
C GLY A 15 8.11 -14.37 -11.71
N THR A 16 7.95 -13.72 -12.87
CA THR A 16 8.96 -12.80 -13.43
C THR A 16 8.98 -11.50 -12.61
N ILE A 17 10.18 -11.00 -12.29
CA ILE A 17 10.34 -9.68 -11.64
C ILE A 17 9.99 -8.58 -12.64
N ILE A 18 8.93 -7.82 -12.36
CA ILE A 18 8.45 -6.70 -13.20
C ILE A 18 8.90 -5.33 -12.68
N ALA A 19 9.31 -5.26 -11.40
CA ALA A 19 9.87 -4.05 -10.83
C ALA A 19 10.81 -4.35 -9.66
N GLN A 20 11.77 -3.47 -9.45
CA GLN A 20 12.71 -3.55 -8.33
C GLN A 20 12.84 -2.17 -7.67
N SER A 21 12.75 -2.15 -6.35
CA SER A 21 12.92 -0.92 -5.56
C SER A 21 14.39 -0.51 -5.51
N LEU A 22 14.63 0.74 -5.13
CA LEU A 22 15.94 1.18 -4.66
C LEU A 22 16.36 0.34 -3.43
N PRO A 23 17.67 0.07 -3.27
CA PRO A 23 18.17 -0.67 -2.11
C PRO A 23 18.01 0.17 -0.84
N LEU A 24 17.71 -0.52 0.27
CA LEU A 24 17.61 0.08 1.59
C LEU A 24 18.68 -0.52 2.51
N SER A 25 19.37 0.33 3.27
CA SER A 25 20.31 -0.10 4.30
C SER A 25 19.91 0.52 5.64
N PHE A 26 19.93 -0.29 6.69
CA PHE A 26 19.56 0.11 8.04
C PHE A 26 20.44 -0.61 9.05
N ASN A 27 20.66 0.01 10.20
CA ASN A 27 21.45 -0.54 11.30
C ASN A 27 20.82 -0.15 12.65
N TYR A 28 19.57 -0.55 12.86
CA TYR A 28 18.81 -0.26 14.06
C TYR A 28 18.13 -1.54 14.54
N SER A 29 18.01 -1.73 15.85
CA SER A 29 17.27 -2.83 16.46
C SER A 29 15.87 -2.38 16.86
N GLY A 30 14.82 -3.08 16.43
CA GLY A 30 13.44 -2.78 16.83
C GLY A 30 12.44 -2.98 15.69
N SER A 31 11.20 -2.58 15.94
CA SER A 31 10.10 -2.63 14.97
C SER A 31 9.98 -1.29 14.27
N TYR A 32 10.24 -1.25 12.97
CA TYR A 32 10.16 -0.04 12.15
C TYR A 32 9.33 -0.28 10.89
N LEU A 33 8.71 0.77 10.36
CA LEU A 33 8.13 0.76 9.02
C LEU A 33 9.24 1.06 8.02
N PHE A 34 9.44 0.16 7.07
CA PHE A 34 10.39 0.35 5.98
C PHE A 34 9.61 0.77 4.73
N ARG A 35 10.11 1.81 4.07
CA ARG A 35 9.59 2.31 2.81
C ARG A 35 10.47 1.81 1.67
N PHE A 36 9.85 1.21 0.66
CA PHE A 36 10.51 0.78 -0.56
C PHE A 36 10.06 1.68 -1.71
N ASP A 37 10.98 2.49 -2.24
CA ASP A 37 10.71 3.39 -3.36
C ASP A 37 11.16 2.75 -4.68
N PHE A 38 10.33 2.84 -5.71
CA PHE A 38 10.65 2.38 -7.06
C PHE A 38 11.18 3.54 -7.93
N PRO A 39 12.19 3.32 -8.79
CA PRO A 39 12.73 4.36 -9.66
C PRO A 39 11.71 4.96 -10.65
N SER A 40 10.65 4.20 -10.94
CA SER A 40 9.56 4.59 -11.84
C SER A 40 8.23 4.03 -11.34
N MET A 41 7.14 4.57 -11.86
CA MET A 41 5.81 4.00 -11.63
C MET A 41 5.77 2.55 -12.14
N VAL A 42 5.21 1.65 -11.33
CA VAL A 42 5.01 0.24 -11.68
C VAL A 42 3.55 0.07 -12.10
N PRO A 43 3.26 -0.13 -13.40
CA PRO A 43 1.89 -0.36 -13.83
C PRO A 43 1.42 -1.75 -13.37
N LEU A 44 0.36 -1.78 -12.58
CA LEU A 44 -0.31 -3.02 -12.16
C LEU A 44 -1.69 -3.10 -12.81
N ASN A 45 -2.05 -4.30 -13.27
CA ASN A 45 -3.34 -4.54 -13.89
C ASN A 45 -4.38 -4.88 -12.81
N PRO A 46 -5.54 -4.21 -12.78
CA PRO A 46 -6.61 -4.57 -11.86
C PRO A 46 -7.03 -6.04 -12.03
N GLY A 47 -7.21 -6.74 -10.92
CA GLY A 47 -7.60 -8.16 -10.90
C GLY A 47 -6.47 -9.16 -11.10
N HIS A 48 -5.23 -8.69 -11.34
CA HIS A 48 -4.05 -9.54 -11.33
C HIS A 48 -3.45 -9.63 -9.92
N THR A 49 -2.96 -10.83 -9.56
CA THR A 49 -2.22 -11.06 -8.32
C THR A 49 -0.73 -10.86 -8.57
N TYR A 50 -0.08 -10.13 -7.65
CA TYR A 50 1.35 -9.85 -7.70
C TYR A 50 2.02 -10.28 -6.40
N VAL A 51 3.31 -10.58 -6.44
CA VAL A 51 4.10 -10.90 -5.24
C VAL A 51 5.05 -9.74 -4.92
N ALA A 52 4.95 -9.21 -3.71
CA ALA A 52 5.93 -8.29 -3.15
C ALA A 52 7.00 -9.07 -2.37
N GLU A 53 8.18 -9.23 -2.96
CA GLU A 53 9.29 -10.00 -2.40
C GLU A 53 10.31 -9.08 -1.71
N ILE A 54 10.57 -9.33 -0.44
CA ILE A 54 11.68 -8.71 0.28
C ILE A 54 12.94 -9.57 0.07
N SER A 55 13.77 -9.17 -0.90
CA SER A 55 15.08 -9.79 -1.11
C SER A 55 16.14 -9.15 -0.21
N LEU A 56 16.86 -9.99 0.54
CA LEU A 56 17.96 -9.59 1.41
C LEU A 56 19.29 -9.82 0.70
N ILE A 57 20.13 -8.78 0.66
CA ILE A 57 21.52 -8.91 0.17
C ILE A 57 22.43 -9.46 1.26
N SER A 58 22.17 -9.10 2.52
CA SER A 58 22.94 -9.52 3.68
C SER A 58 22.14 -9.33 4.98
N GLY A 59 22.42 -10.15 5.98
CA GLY A 59 21.77 -10.08 7.29
C GLY A 59 20.36 -10.66 7.29
N ASP A 60 19.66 -10.48 8.40
CA ASP A 60 18.32 -11.01 8.64
C ASP A 60 17.32 -9.88 8.92
N ILE A 61 16.06 -10.10 8.53
CA ILE A 61 14.95 -9.21 8.86
C ILE A 61 13.81 -10.02 9.47
N GLY A 62 13.20 -9.47 10.51
CA GLY A 62 11.91 -9.93 11.00
C GLY A 62 10.78 -9.16 10.33
N VAL A 63 9.69 -9.85 10.01
CA VAL A 63 8.48 -9.23 9.47
C VAL A 63 7.34 -9.32 10.47
N ARG A 64 6.51 -8.28 10.52
CA ARG A 64 5.28 -8.29 11.32
C ARG A 64 4.16 -8.89 10.48
N HIS A 65 3.41 -9.80 11.08
CA HIS A 65 2.30 -10.49 10.43
C HIS A 65 1.07 -10.55 11.34
N THR A 66 -0.08 -10.85 10.75
CA THR A 66 -1.34 -11.13 11.44
C THR A 66 -1.86 -12.51 11.04
N GLN A 67 -2.64 -13.14 11.91
CA GLN A 67 -3.27 -14.45 11.67
C GLN A 67 -4.78 -14.36 11.85
N GLY A 68 -5.54 -15.18 11.12
CA GLY A 68 -7.00 -15.29 11.27
C GLY A 68 -7.79 -14.06 10.77
N ASN A 69 -7.14 -13.15 10.05
CA ASN A 69 -7.75 -11.97 9.43
C ASN A 69 -7.01 -11.65 8.12
N ALA A 70 -6.97 -12.62 7.21
CA ALA A 70 -6.35 -12.42 5.91
C ALA A 70 -7.19 -11.46 5.08
N TYR A 71 -6.54 -10.46 4.49
CA TYR A 71 -7.19 -9.64 3.47
C TYR A 71 -7.55 -10.53 2.26
N GLY A 72 -8.68 -10.28 1.61
CA GLY A 72 -9.13 -11.09 0.47
C GLY A 72 -8.11 -11.06 -0.67
N GLY A 73 -7.44 -12.18 -0.93
CA GLY A 73 -6.41 -12.31 -1.97
C GLY A 73 -4.97 -12.00 -1.50
N GLY A 74 -4.76 -11.67 -0.23
CA GLY A 74 -3.44 -11.54 0.39
C GLY A 74 -3.00 -12.83 1.06
N GLN A 75 -1.71 -13.15 0.95
CA GLN A 75 -1.11 -14.34 1.57
C GLN A 75 0.37 -14.09 1.85
N PHE A 76 0.82 -14.43 3.06
CA PHE A 76 2.24 -14.46 3.35
C PHE A 76 2.88 -15.67 2.66
N LEU A 77 3.97 -15.40 1.94
CA LEU A 77 4.80 -16.41 1.30
C LEU A 77 6.18 -16.43 1.95
N HIS A 78 6.75 -17.61 2.09
CA HIS A 78 8.12 -17.79 2.55
C HIS A 78 8.83 -18.76 1.63
N GLN A 79 10.04 -18.38 1.20
CA GLN A 79 10.87 -19.24 0.38
C GLN A 79 11.08 -20.61 1.05
N ASP A 80 11.09 -21.67 0.26
CA ASP A 80 11.23 -23.07 0.70
C ASP A 80 10.03 -23.64 1.48
N PHE A 81 8.97 -22.87 1.68
CA PHE A 81 7.72 -23.37 2.24
C PHE A 81 6.62 -23.46 1.17
N PRO A 82 5.84 -24.55 1.16
CA PRO A 82 4.63 -24.63 0.35
C PRO A 82 3.65 -23.51 0.66
N LEU A 83 2.84 -23.14 -0.34
CA LEU A 83 1.86 -22.05 -0.24
C LEU A 83 0.90 -22.22 0.96
N ASP A 84 0.45 -23.44 1.24
CA ASP A 84 -0.55 -23.71 2.28
C ASP A 84 -0.06 -23.51 3.71
N VAL A 85 1.24 -23.45 3.96
CA VAL A 85 1.81 -23.31 5.32
C VAL A 85 1.39 -22.00 5.98
N PHE A 86 1.27 -20.93 5.21
CA PHE A 86 0.98 -19.58 5.70
C PHE A 86 -0.31 -19.01 5.11
N SER A 87 -1.24 -19.86 4.64
CA SER A 87 -2.47 -19.43 3.97
C SER A 87 -3.40 -18.57 4.82
N GLU A 88 -3.28 -18.62 6.16
CA GLU A 88 -4.04 -17.78 7.10
C GLU A 88 -3.23 -16.63 7.69
N THR A 89 -2.01 -16.41 7.19
CA THR A 89 -1.09 -15.37 7.64
C THR A 89 -0.97 -14.28 6.60
N ASP A 90 -1.00 -13.04 7.04
CA ASP A 90 -0.80 -11.87 6.18
C ASP A 90 0.31 -10.96 6.73
N LEU A 91 1.04 -10.30 5.84
CA LEU A 91 2.04 -9.32 6.25
C LEU A 91 1.37 -8.00 6.60
N VAL A 92 1.91 -7.32 7.60
CA VAL A 92 1.52 -5.94 7.89
C VAL A 92 2.27 -5.03 6.93
N PHE A 93 1.57 -4.53 5.91
CA PHE A 93 2.08 -3.54 4.98
C PHE A 93 1.04 -2.46 4.68
N ALA A 94 1.49 -1.38 4.06
CA ALA A 94 0.62 -0.34 3.52
C ALA A 94 1.12 0.01 2.12
N GLU A 95 0.19 0.05 1.17
CA GLU A 95 0.44 0.52 -0.19
C GLU A 95 0.08 2.01 -0.34
N GLY A 96 0.71 2.68 -1.30
CA GLY A 96 0.39 4.06 -1.67
C GLY A 96 1.42 5.11 -1.25
N ILE A 97 1.19 6.32 -1.75
CA ILE A 97 2.07 7.47 -1.49
C ILE A 97 1.72 8.02 -0.10
N MET A 98 2.62 7.92 0.87
CA MET A 98 2.49 8.64 2.16
C MET A 98 2.63 10.17 2.03
N THR A 99 2.46 10.74 0.83
CA THR A 99 2.17 12.17 0.73
C THR A 99 0.71 12.30 1.10
N ALA A 100 0.41 13.03 2.17
CA ALA A 100 -0.93 13.54 2.42
C ALA A 100 -1.50 13.98 1.08
N ILE A 101 -2.52 13.27 0.59
CA ILE A 101 -3.31 13.75 -0.55
C ILE A 101 -3.70 15.16 -0.12
N PRO A 102 -3.32 16.22 -0.85
CA PRO A 102 -3.79 17.56 -0.51
C PRO A 102 -5.30 17.45 -0.43
N GLU A 103 -5.86 17.53 0.78
CA GLU A 103 -7.30 17.53 0.92
C GLU A 103 -7.79 18.65 0.01
N PRO A 104 -8.72 18.38 -0.94
CA PRO A 104 -9.22 19.43 -1.82
C PRO A 104 -9.66 20.57 -0.92
N GLU A 105 -8.99 21.71 -1.05
CA GLU A 105 -8.86 22.70 0.03
C GLU A 105 -10.18 22.84 0.79
N SER A 106 -10.24 22.28 2.00
CA SER A 106 -11.43 22.30 2.84
C SER A 106 -11.95 23.73 3.04
N TYR A 107 -11.05 24.71 2.91
CA TYR A 107 -11.33 26.15 2.85
C TYR A 107 -12.16 26.57 1.63
N VAL A 108 -11.91 26.04 0.43
CA VAL A 108 -12.71 26.33 -0.78
C VAL A 108 -14.15 25.85 -0.60
N MET A 109 -14.34 24.64 -0.06
CA MET A 109 -15.67 24.11 0.23
C MET A 109 -16.38 24.89 1.34
N LEU A 110 -15.65 25.30 2.39
CA LEU A 110 -16.18 26.12 3.47
C LEU A 110 -16.59 27.52 2.96
N ILE A 111 -15.76 28.17 2.15
CA ILE A 111 -16.03 29.49 1.57
C ILE A 111 -17.21 29.40 0.59
N ALA A 112 -17.25 28.37 -0.26
CA ALA A 112 -18.38 28.14 -1.16
C ALA A 112 -19.69 27.92 -0.37
N GLY A 113 -19.66 27.14 0.70
CA GLY A 113 -20.81 26.92 1.58
C GLY A 113 -21.29 28.21 2.26
N LEU A 114 -20.37 29.02 2.82
CA LEU A 114 -20.68 30.32 3.40
C LEU A 114 -21.25 31.30 2.37
N GLY A 115 -20.68 31.33 1.16
CA GLY A 115 -21.16 32.16 0.06
C GLY A 115 -22.60 31.82 -0.34
N LEU A 116 -22.91 30.52 -0.48
CA LEU A 116 -24.26 30.05 -0.76
C LEU A 116 -25.25 30.39 0.37
N PHE A 117 -24.85 30.19 1.62
CA PHE A 117 -25.68 30.51 2.79
C PHE A 117 -26.02 32.01 2.86
N LEU A 118 -25.03 32.89 2.64
CA LEU A 118 -25.25 34.34 2.63
C LEU A 118 -26.10 34.80 1.44
N ALA A 119 -25.92 34.20 0.27
CA ALA A 119 -26.74 34.49 -0.92
C ALA A 119 -28.21 34.11 -0.71
N GLN A 120 -28.48 32.97 -0.05
CA GLN A 120 -29.85 32.56 0.30
C GLN A 120 -30.50 33.50 1.31
N ARG A 121 -29.73 34.02 2.28
CA ARG A 121 -30.24 34.99 3.27
C ARG A 121 -30.67 36.31 2.63
N ARG A 122 -29.95 36.79 1.62
CA ARG A 122 -30.30 38.02 0.90
C ARG A 122 -31.57 37.89 0.07
N ARG A 123 -31.81 36.73 -0.54
CA ARG A 123 -33.03 36.49 -1.33
C ARG A 123 -34.31 36.52 -0.51
N LYS A 124 -34.26 36.12 0.78
CA LYS A 124 -35.43 36.17 1.68
C LYS A 124 -35.77 37.57 2.20
N SER A 125 -34.92 38.58 1.99
CA SER A 125 -35.13 39.93 2.52
C SER A 125 -35.76 40.90 1.52
N THR A 126 -36.04 40.46 0.28
CA THR A 126 -36.55 41.32 -0.80
C THR A 126 -38.06 41.13 -1.06
N GLU A 127 -38.76 40.33 -0.24
CA GLU A 127 -40.21 40.04 -0.39
C GLU A 127 -41.14 40.82 0.58
N TYR A 128 -40.73 41.99 1.10
CA TYR A 128 -41.60 42.86 1.90
C TYR A 128 -41.74 44.27 1.30
#